data_AF-A0A6A6C381-F1
#
_entry.id   AF-A0A6A6C381-F1
#
_cell.length_a   1.000
_cell.length_b   1.000
_cell.length_c   1.000
_cell.angle_alpha   90.00
_cell.angle_beta   90.00
_cell.angle_gamma   90.00
#
_symmetry.space_group_name_H-M   'P 1'
#
loop_
_entity.id
_entity.type
_entity.pdbx_description
1 polymer ?
#
loop_
_entity_poly.entity_id
_entity_poly.type
_entity_poly.pdbx_seq_one_letter_code
_entity_poly.pdbx_strand_id
1 'polypeptide(L)'
;MTTIGDVGRFVAAACELPDGEWQPVMSMAWETINIAQVTKLIEQIFDKPIKTSPLSKEYMERYVNSIAGIGSTREEILRKMVFQINLLALEDETPGKCVLVPVVNDMCPYYGTTTVRIFLLRLAAGILRPH
;
A
#
# COMPACT_ATOMS: atom_id res chain seq x y z
N MET A 1 -1.38 -2.91 2.38
CA MET A 1 -0.55 -3.49 1.30
C MET A 1 -1.41 -4.42 0.46
N THR A 2 -1.24 -4.36 -0.86
CA THR A 2 -1.85 -5.28 -1.83
C THR A 2 -0.79 -5.59 -2.88
N THR A 3 -0.55 -6.86 -3.21
CA THR A 3 0.44 -7.19 -4.25
C THR A 3 -0.16 -7.01 -5.65
N ILE A 4 0.66 -6.76 -6.67
CA ILE A 4 0.18 -6.66 -8.06
C ILE A 4 -0.53 -7.96 -8.50
N GLY A 5 -0.05 -9.11 -8.04
CA GLY A 5 -0.71 -10.40 -8.30
C GLY A 5 -2.07 -10.53 -7.62
N ASP A 6 -2.27 -9.90 -6.46
CA ASP A 6 -3.60 -9.80 -5.84
C ASP A 6 -4.50 -8.87 -6.66
N VAL A 7 -3.99 -7.71 -7.13
CA VAL A 7 -4.73 -6.78 -7.99
C VAL A 7 -5.29 -7.49 -9.21
N GLY A 8 -4.44 -8.23 -9.96
CA GLY A 8 -4.89 -8.97 -11.15
C GLY A 8 -5.98 -10.00 -10.85
N ARG A 9 -5.85 -10.74 -9.74
CA ARG A 9 -6.85 -11.75 -9.33
C ARG A 9 -8.19 -11.13 -8.98
N PHE A 10 -8.19 -10.02 -8.26
CA PHE A 10 -9.43 -9.32 -7.91
C PHE A 10 -10.08 -8.60 -9.09
N VAL A 11 -9.29 -8.04 -10.01
CA VAL A 11 -9.83 -7.47 -11.25
C VAL A 11 -10.53 -8.57 -12.06
N ALA A 12 -9.91 -9.75 -12.18
CA ALA A 12 -10.54 -10.89 -12.84
C ALA A 12 -11.82 -11.35 -12.11
N ALA A 13 -11.80 -11.45 -10.78
CA ALA A 13 -12.97 -11.79 -9.99
C ALA A 13 -14.12 -10.76 -10.15
N ALA A 14 -13.79 -9.46 -10.16
CA ALA A 14 -14.76 -8.39 -10.35
C ALA A 14 -15.43 -8.47 -11.74
N CYS A 15 -14.71 -8.93 -12.77
CA CYS A 15 -15.27 -9.18 -14.10
C CYS A 15 -16.29 -10.32 -14.15
N GLU A 16 -16.32 -11.20 -13.15
CA GLU A 16 -17.28 -12.30 -13.05
C GLU A 16 -18.54 -11.93 -12.23
N LEU A 17 -18.59 -10.71 -11.67
CA LEU A 17 -19.75 -10.25 -10.90
C LEU A 17 -20.99 -10.14 -11.78
N PRO A 18 -22.17 -10.55 -11.28
CA PRO A 18 -23.44 -10.38 -11.98
C PRO A 18 -23.76 -8.92 -12.32
N ASP A 19 -24.58 -8.74 -13.36
CA ASP A 19 -25.10 -7.42 -13.74
C ASP A 19 -25.78 -6.74 -12.55
N GLY A 20 -25.39 -5.48 -12.29
CA GLY A 20 -25.94 -4.68 -11.20
C GLY A 20 -25.21 -4.81 -9.86
N GLU A 21 -24.24 -5.73 -9.72
CA GLU A 21 -23.42 -5.81 -8.50
C GLU A 21 -22.21 -4.87 -8.54
N TRP A 22 -21.83 -4.37 -9.72
CA TRP A 22 -20.76 -3.40 -9.87
C TRP A 22 -21.05 -2.10 -9.13
N GLN A 23 -20.13 -1.71 -8.24
CA GLN A 23 -20.20 -0.43 -7.55
C GLN A 23 -19.37 0.64 -8.27
N PRO A 24 -19.76 1.94 -8.21
CA PRO A 24 -19.00 3.03 -8.80
C PRO A 24 -17.58 3.19 -8.22
N VAL A 25 -17.38 2.77 -6.96
CA VAL A 25 -16.09 2.83 -6.28
C VAL A 25 -15.79 1.45 -5.69
N MET A 26 -14.79 0.79 -6.27
CA MET A 26 -14.34 -0.54 -5.87
C MET A 26 -12.92 -0.46 -5.32
N SER A 27 -12.80 -0.04 -4.06
CA SER A 27 -11.52 0.01 -3.36
C SER A 27 -11.13 -1.37 -2.83
N MET A 28 -9.82 -1.60 -2.76
CA MET A 28 -9.25 -2.83 -2.25
C MET A 28 -8.13 -2.52 -1.27
N ALA A 29 -8.20 -3.10 -0.09
CA ALA A 29 -7.15 -3.04 0.90
C ALA A 29 -7.20 -4.36 1.66
N TRP A 30 -6.16 -5.19 1.51
CA TRP A 30 -6.20 -6.48 2.20
C TRP A 30 -5.67 -6.39 3.62
N GLU A 31 -4.44 -5.93 3.77
CA GLU A 31 -3.82 -5.81 5.08
C GLU A 31 -3.37 -4.38 5.29
N THR A 32 -3.99 -3.73 6.26
CA THR A 32 -3.60 -2.40 6.73
C THR A 32 -2.82 -2.58 8.01
N ILE A 33 -1.51 -2.39 7.92
CA ILE A 33 -0.62 -2.35 9.08
C ILE A 33 0.21 -1.07 9.02
N ASN A 34 0.53 -0.53 10.19
CA ASN A 34 1.35 0.66 10.31
C ASN A 34 2.84 0.34 10.13
N ILE A 35 3.67 1.37 9.97
CA ILE A 35 5.12 1.22 9.76
C ILE A 35 5.78 0.48 10.93
N ALA A 36 5.36 0.69 12.18
CA ALA A 36 5.94 0.01 13.33
C ALA A 36 5.70 -1.52 13.27
N GLN A 37 4.51 -1.94 12.84
CA GLN A 37 4.18 -3.34 12.61
C GLN A 37 5.01 -3.94 11.46
N VAL A 38 5.19 -3.20 10.37
CA VAL A 38 6.07 -3.61 9.26
C VAL A 38 7.50 -3.82 9.76
N THR A 39 8.06 -2.84 10.49
CA THR A 39 9.41 -2.91 11.06
C THR A 39 9.59 -4.15 11.91
N LYS A 40 8.66 -4.41 12.84
CA LYS A 40 8.68 -5.60 13.70
C LYS A 40 8.67 -6.90 12.90
N LEU A 41 7.89 -6.97 11.81
CA LEU A 41 7.87 -8.15 10.94
C LEU A 41 9.21 -8.36 10.23
N ILE A 42 9.85 -7.29 9.75
CA ILE A 42 11.14 -7.39 9.09
C ILE A 42 12.21 -7.86 10.09
N GLU A 43 12.26 -7.28 11.29
CA GLU A 43 13.19 -7.69 12.34
C GLU A 43 13.03 -9.17 12.69
N GLN A 44 11.79 -9.65 12.82
CA GLN A 44 11.49 -11.06 13.10
C GLN A 44 11.90 -12.03 11.98
N ILE A 45 11.76 -11.62 10.72
CA ILE A 45 11.98 -12.51 9.56
C ILE A 45 13.45 -12.52 9.14
N PHE A 46 14.11 -11.36 9.19
CA PHE A 46 15.48 -11.20 8.71
C PHE A 46 16.52 -11.20 9.83
N ASP A 47 16.09 -11.26 11.10
CA ASP A 47 16.93 -11.25 12.30
C ASP A 47 17.92 -10.08 12.31
N LYS A 48 17.45 -8.90 11.90
CA LYS A 48 18.24 -7.68 11.78
C LYS A 48 17.48 -6.50 12.37
N PRO A 49 18.08 -5.74 13.30
CA PRO A 49 17.44 -4.56 13.86
C PRO A 49 17.28 -3.48 12.79
N ILE A 50 16.14 -2.80 12.80
CA ILE A 50 15.87 -1.67 11.91
C ILE A 50 15.94 -0.37 12.71
N LYS A 51 16.77 0.55 12.25
CA LYS A 51 16.80 1.90 12.77
C LYS A 51 15.73 2.74 12.06
N THR A 52 14.73 3.19 12.81
CA THR A 52 13.73 4.15 12.34
C THR A 52 14.08 5.56 12.80
N SER A 53 13.89 6.55 11.92
CA SER A 53 13.97 7.97 12.28
C SER A 53 12.59 8.60 12.08
N PRO A 54 12.04 9.32 13.07
CA PRO A 54 10.77 10.01 12.89
C PRO A 54 10.93 11.12 11.85
N LEU A 55 9.95 11.23 10.96
CA LEU A 55 9.81 12.34 10.03
C LEU A 55 8.63 13.20 10.50
N SER A 56 8.82 14.51 10.58
CA SER A 56 7.73 15.42 10.95
C SER A 56 6.85 15.71 9.75
N LYS A 57 5.58 16.02 10.00
CA LYS A 57 4.63 16.42 8.97
C LYS A 57 5.12 17.66 8.22
N GLU A 58 5.64 18.65 8.94
CA GLU A 58 6.16 19.90 8.36
C GLU A 58 7.35 19.64 7.44
N TYR A 59 8.23 18.69 7.79
CA TYR A 59 9.34 18.29 6.94
C TYR A 59 8.83 17.70 5.62
N MET A 60 7.84 16.80 5.70
CA MET A 60 7.23 16.14 4.54
C MET A 60 6.48 17.13 3.64
N GLU A 61 5.72 18.05 4.22
CA GLU A 61 5.00 19.11 3.50
C GLU A 61 5.95 20.05 2.75
N ARG A 62 7.02 20.52 3.43
CA ARG A 62 8.06 21.33 2.78
C ARG A 62 8.68 20.60 1.59
N TYR A 63 8.91 19.30 1.73
CA TYR A 63 9.51 18.50 0.68
C TYR A 63 8.57 18.35 -0.53
N VAL A 64 7.29 18.01 -0.31
CA VAL A 64 6.28 17.93 -1.39
C VAL A 64 6.14 19.26 -2.13
N ASN A 65 6.14 20.37 -1.39
CA ASN A 65 6.02 21.71 -1.97
C ASN A 65 7.28 22.16 -2.71
N SER A 66 8.45 21.59 -2.39
CA SER A 66 9.71 21.89 -3.10
C SER A 66 9.79 21.25 -4.50
N ILE A 67 8.96 20.25 -4.79
CA ILE A 67 8.94 19.59 -6.10
C ILE A 67 8.06 20.42 -7.06
N ALA A 68 8.72 21.20 -7.92
CA ALA A 68 8.09 22.09 -8.90
C ALA A 68 7.19 21.32 -9.89
N GLY A 69 5.97 21.82 -10.12
CA GLY A 69 5.03 21.26 -11.10
C GLY A 69 4.56 19.84 -10.78
N ILE A 70 3.91 19.19 -11.76
CA ILE A 70 3.40 17.82 -11.67
C ILE A 70 4.53 16.77 -11.75
N GLY A 71 5.80 17.19 -11.70
CA GLY A 71 6.97 16.40 -12.07
C GLY A 71 7.16 16.43 -13.59
N SER A 72 8.25 17.02 -14.05
CA SER A 72 8.59 17.08 -15.48
C SER A 72 9.26 15.79 -15.95
N THR A 73 9.75 14.99 -15.00
CA THR A 73 10.35 13.68 -15.23
C THR A 73 9.60 12.59 -14.44
N ARG A 74 9.70 11.34 -14.92
CA ARG A 74 9.17 10.16 -14.21
C ARG A 74 9.67 10.07 -12.78
N GLU A 75 10.93 10.39 -12.53
CA GLU A 75 11.54 10.32 -11.20
C GLU A 75 10.94 11.36 -10.25
N GLU A 76 10.73 12.58 -10.72
CA GLU A 76 10.06 13.64 -9.95
C GLU A 76 8.61 13.27 -9.64
N ILE A 77 7.87 12.72 -10.62
CA ILE A 77 6.50 12.24 -10.44
C ILE A 77 6.45 11.16 -9.36
N LEU A 78 7.30 10.14 -9.47
CA LEU A 78 7.33 9.02 -8.52
C LEU A 78 7.72 9.49 -7.11
N ARG A 79 8.73 10.37 -6.99
CA ARG A 79 9.12 10.94 -5.70
C ARG A 79 7.97 11.73 -5.08
N LYS A 80 7.34 12.63 -5.84
CA LYS A 80 6.22 13.43 -5.36
C LYS A 80 5.06 12.56 -4.90
N MET A 81 4.70 11.55 -5.69
CA MET A 81 3.67 10.57 -5.36
C MET A 81 3.97 9.84 -4.05
N VAL A 82 5.21 9.35 -3.86
CA VAL A 82 5.61 8.66 -2.62
C VAL A 82 5.47 9.57 -1.40
N PHE A 83 5.90 10.83 -1.48
CA PHE A 83 5.77 11.76 -0.35
C PHE A 83 4.32 12.14 -0.06
N GLN A 84 3.49 12.31 -1.08
CA GLN A 84 2.06 12.57 -0.93
C GLN A 84 1.33 11.38 -0.27
N ILE A 85 1.65 10.14 -0.66
CA ILE A 85 1.11 8.94 -0.01
C ILE A 85 1.50 8.88 1.47
N ASN A 86 2.76 9.21 1.79
CA ASN A 86 3.22 9.24 3.18
C ASN A 86 2.58 10.38 3.99
N LEU A 87 2.27 11.53 3.38
CA LEU A 87 1.51 12.60 4.05
C LEU A 87 0.10 12.13 4.42
N LEU A 88 -0.59 11.41 3.52
CA LEU A 88 -1.89 10.81 3.83
C LEU A 88 -1.79 9.84 5.02
N ALA A 89 -0.70 9.08 5.14
CA ALA A 89 -0.46 8.21 6.29
C ALA A 89 -0.21 8.95 7.62
N LEU A 90 0.04 10.26 7.57
CA LEU A 90 0.20 11.14 8.74
C LEU A 90 -1.06 11.95 9.07
N GLU A 91 -2.10 11.89 8.23
CA GLU A 91 -3.39 12.50 8.52
C GLU A 91 -4.23 11.59 9.44
N ASP A 92 -5.17 12.19 10.18
CA ASP A 92 -6.08 11.46 11.05
C ASP A 92 -6.80 10.33 10.29
N GLU A 93 -6.98 9.17 10.93
CA GLU A 93 -7.61 7.96 10.40
C GLU A 93 -9.11 8.20 10.05
N THR A 94 -9.35 8.98 9.01
CA THR A 94 -10.69 9.28 8.51
C THR A 94 -11.05 8.25 7.44
N PRO A 95 -12.11 7.45 7.62
CA PRO A 95 -12.64 6.56 6.59
C PRO A 95 -12.90 7.28 5.26
N GLY A 96 -12.43 6.69 4.16
CA GLY A 96 -12.56 7.25 2.82
C GLY A 96 -11.52 8.33 2.44
N LYS A 97 -10.69 8.80 3.37
CA LYS A 97 -9.52 9.66 3.08
C LYS A 97 -8.22 8.89 3.20
N CYS A 98 -7.94 8.36 4.40
CA CYS A 98 -6.70 7.65 4.71
C CYS A 98 -6.95 6.17 5.01
N VAL A 99 -8.19 5.82 5.35
CA VAL A 99 -8.61 4.43 5.58
C VAL A 99 -9.48 4.00 4.40
N LEU A 100 -8.98 3.06 3.61
CA LEU A 100 -9.70 2.46 2.49
C LEU A 100 -10.76 1.48 3.02
N VAL A 101 -12.00 1.61 2.54
CA VAL A 101 -13.04 0.58 2.74
C VAL A 101 -12.80 -0.49 1.67
N PRO A 102 -12.51 -1.75 2.02
CA PRO A 102 -12.08 -2.75 1.04
C PRO A 102 -13.28 -3.42 0.35
N VAL A 103 -14.08 -2.64 -0.38
CA VAL A 103 -15.32 -3.05 -1.06
C VAL A 103 -15.13 -4.34 -1.88
N VAL A 104 -14.03 -4.45 -2.61
CA VAL A 104 -13.77 -5.62 -3.46
C VAL A 104 -13.54 -6.89 -2.62
N ASN A 105 -12.94 -6.77 -1.42
CA ASN A 105 -12.74 -7.92 -0.55
C ASN A 105 -14.09 -8.48 -0.07
N ASP A 106 -15.05 -7.60 0.24
CA ASP A 106 -16.39 -7.98 0.69
C ASP A 106 -17.19 -8.64 -0.42
N MET A 107 -17.04 -8.15 -1.66
CA MET A 107 -17.69 -8.72 -2.85
C MET A 107 -17.06 -10.05 -3.29
N CYS A 108 -15.77 -10.25 -3.02
CA CYS A 108 -14.98 -11.40 -3.46
C CYS A 108 -14.30 -12.13 -2.27
N PRO A 109 -15.05 -12.63 -1.27
CA PRO A 109 -14.48 -13.10 0.00
C PRO A 109 -13.65 -14.38 -0.13
N TYR A 110 -13.83 -15.14 -1.21
CA TYR A 110 -13.16 -16.41 -1.44
C TYR A 110 -11.71 -16.26 -1.93
N TYR A 111 -11.29 -15.06 -2.34
CA TYR A 111 -9.94 -14.82 -2.86
C TYR A 111 -8.98 -14.52 -1.71
N GLY A 112 -8.20 -15.54 -1.33
CA GLY A 112 -7.08 -15.38 -0.40
C GLY A 112 -5.95 -14.54 -1.01
N THR A 113 -5.40 -13.63 -0.23
CA THR A 113 -4.38 -12.68 -0.70
C THR A 113 -3.04 -12.90 0.02
N THR A 114 -2.05 -12.11 -0.40
CA THR A 114 -0.72 -12.13 0.21
C THR A 114 -0.63 -11.09 1.34
N THR A 115 -0.50 -11.57 2.58
CA THR A 115 -0.15 -10.70 3.73
C THR A 115 1.29 -10.18 3.62
N VAL A 116 1.61 -9.09 4.33
CA VAL A 116 2.94 -8.51 4.47
C VAL A 116 3.91 -9.56 4.98
N ARG A 117 3.52 -10.40 5.95
CA ARG A 117 4.34 -11.52 6.42
C ARG A 117 4.66 -12.51 5.29
N ILE A 118 3.64 -12.97 4.55
CA ILE A 118 3.85 -13.93 3.44
C ILE A 118 4.75 -13.31 2.37
N PHE A 119 4.54 -12.04 2.04
CA PHE A 119 5.38 -11.31 1.10
C PHE A 119 6.84 -11.27 1.54
N LEU A 120 7.11 -10.88 2.80
CA LEU A 120 8.45 -10.82 3.35
C LEU A 120 9.13 -12.20 3.42
N LEU A 121 8.39 -13.26 3.75
CA LEU A 121 8.90 -14.64 3.72
C LEU A 121 9.29 -15.07 2.31
N ARG A 122 8.48 -14.76 1.29
CA ARG A 122 8.80 -15.04 -0.11
C ARG A 122 10.04 -14.26 -0.58
N LEU A 123 10.21 -13.02 -0.11
CA LEU A 123 11.41 -12.23 -0.35
C LEU A 123 12.65 -12.86 0.31
N ALA A 124 12.55 -13.25 1.58
CA ALA A 124 13.63 -13.91 2.31
C ALA A 124 14.05 -15.24 1.68
N ALA A 125 13.08 -15.99 1.12
CA ALA A 125 13.32 -17.23 0.40
C ALA A 125 13.88 -17.04 -1.03
N GLY A 126 14.06 -15.79 -1.50
CA GLY A 126 14.54 -15.49 -2.85
C GLY A 126 13.54 -15.78 -3.97
N ILE A 127 12.28 -16.07 -3.62
CA ILE A 127 11.18 -16.31 -4.56
C ILE A 127 10.79 -14.99 -5.25
N LEU A 128 10.83 -13.88 -4.50
CA LEU A 128 10.70 -12.52 -5.05
C LEU A 128 12.10 -11.92 -5.17
N ARG A 129 12.44 -11.39 -6.34
CA ARG A 129 13.69 -10.63 -6.54
C ARG A 129 13.38 -9.13 -6.47
N PRO A 130 14.18 -8.32 -5.74
CA PRO A 130 14.09 -6.88 -5.83
C PRO A 130 14.45 -6.45 -7.26
N HIS A 131 13.61 -5.61 -7.86
CA HIS A 131 13.85 -4.99 -9.17
C HIS A 131 14.83 -3.82 -9.07
#